data_AF-A0A4Q6BUK3-F1
#
_entry.id   AF-A0A4Q6BUK3-F1
#
_cell.length_a   1.000
_cell.length_b   1.000
_cell.length_c   1.000
_cell.angle_alpha   90.00
_cell.angle_beta   90.00
_cell.angle_gamma   90.00
#
_symmetry.space_group_name_H-M   'P 1'
#
loop_
_entity.id
_entity.type
_entity.pdbx_description
1 polymer ?
#
loop_
_entity_poly.entity_id
_entity_poly.type
_entity_poly.pdbx_seq_one_letter_code
_entity_poly.pdbx_strand_id
1 'polypeptide(L)'
;MRLSLLPASLLVLACHCGDADLTELDSPAQPDASASSSTGGAPTTADAGPEPEAGVTAPGWSTLLANEPAALFGVAGMSERDVWVVGADKGRGPTILHFDGSGWARIESSHRGDLWWVAPTPAGDVYFAGIEGTILRRRAGVFSRLGSPGLGKHTLFGIWAGATGDVWAVGGAAGRDGFAWRLQGDAFVPVALPLDIPRRADGELPGLLKV
;
A
#
# COMPACT_ATOMS: atom_id res chain seq x y z
N MET A 1 13.93 17.21 33.04
CA MET A 1 12.66 17.12 32.31
C MET A 1 12.79 15.97 31.31
N ARG A 2 12.28 14.77 31.65
CA ARG A 2 12.34 13.58 30.77
C ARG A 2 11.11 13.62 29.86
N LEU A 3 11.30 13.89 28.58
CA LEU A 3 10.24 13.83 27.58
C LEU A 3 9.98 12.35 27.26
N SER A 4 8.87 11.80 27.75
CA SER A 4 8.41 10.46 27.40
C SER A 4 7.87 10.50 25.98
N LEU A 5 8.64 9.99 25.02
CA LEU A 5 8.16 9.73 23.65
C LEU A 5 7.18 8.55 23.72
N LEU A 6 5.93 8.80 23.35
CA LEU A 6 4.93 7.76 23.11
C LEU A 6 5.38 6.90 21.91
N PRO A 7 5.24 5.56 21.96
CA PRO A 7 5.54 4.70 20.82
C PRO A 7 4.57 5.01 19.67
N ALA A 8 5.09 5.09 18.44
CA ALA A 8 4.27 5.18 17.25
C ALA A 8 3.73 3.78 16.90
N SER A 9 2.41 3.66 16.81
CA SER A 9 1.75 2.44 16.32
C SER A 9 1.37 2.67 14.86
N LEU A 10 1.86 1.84 13.94
CA LEU A 10 1.40 1.83 12.55
C LEU A 10 0.47 0.64 12.34
N LEU A 11 -0.76 0.94 11.92
CA LEU A 11 -1.78 -0.04 11.54
C LEU A 11 -1.54 -0.43 10.07
N VAL A 12 -1.16 -1.68 9.81
CA VAL A 12 -0.98 -2.20 8.45
C VAL A 12 -2.18 -3.09 8.12
N LEU A 13 -2.84 -2.82 6.98
CA LEU A 13 -4.02 -3.55 6.51
C LEU A 13 -3.60 -4.91 5.95
N ALA A 14 -4.20 -5.99 6.46
CA ALA A 14 -4.32 -7.24 5.72
C ALA A 14 -5.80 -7.63 5.73
N CYS A 15 -6.48 -7.47 4.60
CA CYS A 15 -7.80 -8.05 4.41
C CYS A 15 -7.60 -9.54 4.11
N HIS A 16 -7.97 -10.41 5.04
CA HIS A 16 -8.11 -11.84 4.74
C HIS A 16 -9.44 -12.02 3.99
N CYS A 17 -9.38 -12.19 2.68
CA CYS A 17 -10.49 -12.82 1.95
C CYS A 17 -10.27 -14.33 2.04
N GLY A 18 -11.17 -15.03 2.73
CA GLY A 18 -11.23 -16.48 2.64
C GLY A 18 -11.52 -16.89 1.19
N ASP A 19 -10.87 -17.95 0.72
CA ASP A 19 -11.04 -18.51 -0.62
C ASP A 19 -12.52 -18.83 -0.88
N ALA A 20 -13.16 -18.00 -1.70
CA ALA A 20 -14.45 -18.34 -2.28
C ALA A 20 -14.17 -19.17 -3.55
N ASP A 21 -14.40 -20.47 -3.44
CA ASP A 21 -14.38 -21.43 -4.52
C ASP A 21 -15.41 -21.02 -5.59
N LEU A 22 -14.95 -20.59 -6.76
CA LEU A 22 -15.79 -20.14 -7.87
C LEU A 22 -16.06 -21.27 -8.86
N THR A 23 -16.60 -22.37 -8.37
CA THR A 23 -17.24 -23.37 -9.23
C THR A 23 -18.69 -23.53 -8.83
N GLU A 24 -19.55 -23.58 -9.84
CA GLU A 24 -20.98 -23.92 -9.78
C GLU A 24 -21.98 -22.78 -9.53
N LEU A 25 -22.30 -22.05 -10.60
CA LEU A 25 -23.65 -21.53 -10.82
C LEU A 25 -24.26 -22.29 -12.00
N ASP A 26 -24.98 -23.36 -11.68
CA ASP A 26 -25.81 -24.11 -12.61
C ASP A 26 -27.24 -23.55 -12.65
N SER A 27 -27.91 -23.72 -13.79
CA SER A 27 -29.35 -23.54 -14.02
C SER A 27 -29.78 -24.65 -14.99
N PRO A 28 -31.02 -25.22 -14.93
CA PRO A 28 -32.26 -24.56 -14.53
C PRO A 28 -33.29 -25.45 -13.76
N ALA A 29 -34.45 -24.85 -13.47
CA ALA A 29 -35.62 -25.40 -12.77
C ALA A 29 -36.33 -26.60 -13.46
N GLN A 30 -36.90 -27.50 -12.63
CA GLN A 30 -37.95 -28.47 -13.00
C GLN A 30 -39.37 -27.85 -12.95
N PRO A 31 -40.42 -28.47 -13.53
CA PRO A 31 -41.22 -29.46 -12.75
C PRO A 31 -41.92 -30.58 -13.58
N ASP A 32 -42.20 -31.73 -12.96
CA ASP A 32 -43.57 -32.22 -12.64
C ASP A 32 -43.74 -33.75 -12.47
N ALA A 33 -44.58 -34.06 -11.46
CA ALA A 33 -45.58 -35.14 -11.36
C ALA A 33 -45.24 -36.59 -10.92
N SER A 34 -45.89 -36.93 -9.80
CA SER A 34 -46.83 -38.07 -9.57
C SER A 34 -46.45 -39.17 -8.55
N ALA A 35 -47.50 -39.66 -7.89
CA ALA A 35 -47.58 -40.19 -6.52
C ALA A 35 -47.50 -41.72 -6.37
N SER A 36 -47.24 -42.23 -5.14
CA SER A 36 -48.11 -43.19 -4.39
C SER A 36 -47.47 -43.79 -3.09
N SER A 37 -48.33 -43.92 -2.05
CA SER A 37 -48.42 -44.85 -0.87
C SER A 37 -47.30 -45.87 -0.55
N SER A 38 -46.97 -46.32 0.67
CA SER A 38 -47.55 -46.22 2.04
C SER A 38 -46.62 -46.87 3.11
N THR A 39 -46.91 -46.58 4.39
CA THR A 39 -46.78 -47.41 5.62
C THR A 39 -45.41 -47.61 6.31
N GLY A 40 -45.34 -47.13 7.56
CA GLY A 40 -44.81 -47.94 8.67
C GLY A 40 -43.77 -47.28 9.59
N GLY A 41 -44.20 -46.92 10.81
CA GLY A 41 -43.40 -47.06 12.04
C GLY A 41 -42.50 -45.89 12.46
N ALA A 42 -42.93 -45.14 13.48
CA ALA A 42 -42.05 -44.40 14.40
C ALA A 42 -41.48 -45.39 15.45
N PRO A 43 -40.35 -45.15 16.17
CA PRO A 43 -40.17 -43.92 16.94
C PRO A 43 -38.74 -43.36 17.12
N THR A 44 -38.70 -42.06 17.45
CA THR A 44 -37.72 -41.33 18.27
C THR A 44 -36.24 -41.31 17.83
N THR A 45 -35.83 -40.18 17.24
CA THR A 45 -34.50 -39.62 17.50
C THR A 45 -34.61 -38.15 17.83
N ALA A 46 -33.80 -37.74 18.81
CA ALA A 46 -33.80 -36.46 19.48
C ALA A 46 -33.70 -35.27 18.52
N ASP A 47 -34.30 -34.17 18.98
CA ASP A 47 -34.09 -32.80 18.53
C ASP A 47 -32.60 -32.51 18.33
N ALA A 48 -32.13 -32.63 17.09
CA ALA A 48 -30.86 -32.09 16.65
C ALA A 48 -31.12 -30.62 16.31
N GLY A 49 -30.87 -29.73 17.29
CA GLY A 49 -30.82 -28.30 17.04
C GLY A 49 -29.88 -28.00 15.86
N PRO A 50 -30.14 -26.95 15.07
CA PRO A 50 -29.37 -26.68 13.86
C PRO A 50 -27.88 -26.63 14.19
N GLU A 51 -27.12 -27.42 13.44
CA GLU A 51 -25.66 -27.49 13.48
C GLU A 51 -25.12 -26.05 13.36
N PRO A 52 -24.16 -25.63 14.20
CA PRO A 52 -23.70 -24.24 14.18
C PRO A 52 -23.06 -23.97 12.82
N GLU A 53 -23.75 -23.20 11.98
CA GLU A 53 -23.21 -22.72 10.71
C GLU A 53 -21.83 -22.14 10.98
N ALA A 54 -20.83 -22.66 10.26
CA ALA A 54 -19.44 -22.23 10.38
C ALA A 54 -19.39 -20.71 10.21
N GLY A 55 -19.22 -20.01 11.33
CA GLY A 55 -19.28 -18.56 11.36
C GLY A 55 -18.20 -17.98 10.45
N VAL A 56 -18.62 -17.32 9.38
CA VAL A 56 -17.74 -16.46 8.59
C VAL A 56 -17.32 -15.32 9.52
N THR A 57 -16.11 -15.41 10.08
CA THR A 57 -15.55 -14.33 10.89
C THR A 57 -15.42 -13.09 10.02
N ALA A 58 -16.08 -12.00 10.43
CA ALA A 58 -15.97 -10.72 9.75
C ALA A 58 -14.50 -10.26 9.69
N PRO A 59 -14.08 -9.58 8.60
CA PRO A 59 -12.74 -9.05 8.50
C PRO A 59 -12.46 -8.13 9.70
N GLY A 60 -11.35 -8.39 10.39
CA GLY A 60 -10.96 -7.71 11.63
C GLY A 60 -9.62 -7.01 11.48
N TRP A 61 -9.44 -5.94 12.24
CA TRP A 61 -8.18 -5.21 12.31
C TRP A 61 -7.19 -5.91 13.23
N SER A 62 -5.94 -6.02 12.80
CA SER A 62 -4.83 -6.51 13.62
C SER A 62 -3.62 -5.59 13.53
N THR A 63 -2.88 -5.50 14.62
CA THR A 63 -1.62 -4.76 14.67
C THR A 63 -0.49 -5.67 14.23
N LEU A 64 0.14 -5.37 13.10
CA LEU A 64 1.27 -6.14 12.56
C LEU A 64 2.64 -5.64 13.04
N LEU A 65 2.71 -4.40 13.52
CA LEU A 65 3.94 -3.77 13.99
C LEU A 65 3.63 -2.79 15.13
N ALA A 66 4.38 -2.87 16.23
CA ALA A 66 4.15 -2.06 17.41
C ALA A 66 5.47 -1.72 18.13
N ASN A 67 5.47 -0.59 18.85
CA ASN A 67 6.61 -0.13 19.64
C ASN A 67 7.88 0.14 18.82
N GLU A 68 7.72 0.49 17.54
CA GLU A 68 8.85 0.91 16.74
C GLU A 68 9.46 2.19 17.32
N PRO A 69 10.78 2.25 17.52
CA PRO A 69 11.44 3.45 18.01
C PRO A 69 11.47 4.58 16.97
N ALA A 70 11.13 4.26 15.72
CA ALA A 70 11.07 5.13 14.57
C ALA A 70 9.64 5.66 14.32
N ALA A 71 9.55 6.85 13.70
CA ALA A 71 8.29 7.32 13.14
C ALA A 71 8.08 6.66 11.77
N LEU A 72 6.89 6.13 11.51
CA LEU A 72 6.55 5.47 10.24
C LEU A 72 5.59 6.39 9.46
N PHE A 73 5.88 6.59 8.17
CA PHE A 73 5.23 7.61 7.34
C PHE A 73 4.51 7.06 6.12
N GLY A 74 5.05 6.00 5.51
CA GLY A 74 4.49 5.43 4.29
C GLY A 74 4.48 3.91 4.34
N VAL A 75 3.45 3.31 3.77
CA VAL A 75 3.32 1.86 3.59
C VAL A 75 2.79 1.57 2.18
N ALA A 76 3.35 0.56 1.52
CA ALA A 76 2.84 0.04 0.27
C ALA A 76 3.21 -1.44 0.14
N GLY A 77 2.44 -2.21 -0.61
CA GLY A 77 2.73 -3.61 -0.85
C GLY A 77 2.23 -4.07 -2.22
N MET A 78 2.83 -5.13 -2.73
CA MET A 78 2.39 -5.82 -3.96
C MET A 78 1.52 -7.04 -3.65
N SER A 79 1.59 -7.56 -2.43
CA SER A 79 0.79 -8.68 -1.94
C SER A 79 0.80 -8.72 -0.41
N GLU A 80 0.04 -9.65 0.17
CA GLU A 80 0.10 -9.96 1.61
C GLU A 80 1.50 -10.43 2.08
N ARG A 81 2.38 -10.84 1.16
CA ARG A 81 3.74 -11.33 1.44
C ARG A 81 4.85 -10.37 0.97
N ASP A 82 4.49 -9.17 0.54
CA ASP A 82 5.45 -8.16 0.09
C ASP A 82 4.95 -6.78 0.48
N VAL A 83 5.32 -6.36 1.69
CA VAL A 83 4.91 -5.06 2.26
C VAL A 83 6.13 -4.27 2.69
N TRP A 84 6.20 -3.02 2.26
CA TRP A 84 7.26 -2.08 2.59
C TRP A 84 6.72 -0.95 3.45
N VAL A 85 7.47 -0.59 4.48
CA VAL A 85 7.19 0.57 5.33
C VAL A 85 8.41 1.48 5.34
N VAL A 86 8.19 2.79 5.25
CA VAL A 86 9.23 3.80 5.38
C VAL A 86 8.93 4.84 6.45
N GLY A 87 9.98 5.48 6.93
CA GLY A 87 9.85 6.55 7.91
C GLY A 87 11.17 7.19 8.30
N ALA A 88 11.19 7.76 9.51
CA ALA A 88 12.35 8.41 10.11
C ALA A 88 12.81 7.69 11.38
N ASP A 89 14.12 7.56 11.54
CA ASP A 89 14.76 7.14 12.77
C ASP A 89 15.42 8.33 13.48
N LYS A 90 15.83 8.18 14.74
CA LYS A 90 16.45 9.20 15.60
C LYS A 90 17.85 9.62 15.11
N GLY A 91 17.90 10.29 13.96
CA GLY A 91 19.11 10.86 13.36
C GLY A 91 20.04 9.87 12.63
N ARG A 92 19.68 8.58 12.54
CA ARG A 92 20.49 7.56 11.85
C ARG A 92 20.26 7.50 10.33
N GLY A 93 19.13 8.05 9.87
CA GLY A 93 18.66 7.91 8.50
C GLY A 93 17.20 7.46 8.46
N PRO A 94 16.69 7.03 7.30
CA PRO A 94 15.32 6.57 7.22
C PRO A 94 15.16 5.22 7.90
N THR A 95 13.93 4.92 8.33
CA THR A 95 13.51 3.56 8.62
C THR A 95 12.95 2.95 7.36
N ILE A 96 13.41 1.75 6.99
CA ILE A 96 12.87 0.95 5.90
C ILE A 96 12.65 -0.46 6.47
N LEU A 97 11.40 -0.92 6.46
CA LEU A 97 11.02 -2.26 6.88
C LEU A 97 10.40 -2.98 5.69
N HIS A 98 10.68 -4.28 5.58
CA HIS A 98 10.13 -5.16 4.55
C HIS A 98 9.55 -6.41 5.21
N PHE A 99 8.31 -6.74 4.88
CA PHE A 99 7.66 -8.00 5.22
C PHE A 99 7.68 -8.91 4.00
N ASP A 100 8.24 -10.11 4.16
CA ASP A 100 8.40 -11.10 3.10
C ASP A 100 7.38 -12.25 3.15
N GLY A 101 6.32 -12.10 3.96
CA GLY A 101 5.34 -13.16 4.23
C GLY A 101 5.68 -14.02 5.44
N SER A 102 6.94 -14.03 5.90
CA SER A 102 7.38 -14.78 7.06
C SER A 102 7.71 -13.89 8.26
N GLY A 103 8.21 -12.68 8.01
CA GLY A 103 8.56 -11.75 9.07
C GLY A 103 8.97 -10.38 8.56
N TRP A 104 9.07 -9.43 9.49
CA TRP A 104 9.57 -8.09 9.21
C TRP A 104 11.09 -8.05 9.35
N ALA A 105 11.77 -7.46 8.37
CA ALA A 105 13.19 -7.18 8.40
C ALA A 105 13.47 -5.69 8.15
N ARG A 106 14.44 -5.14 8.88
CA ARG A 106 14.95 -3.79 8.62
C ARG A 106 15.95 -3.82 7.46
N ILE A 107 15.77 -2.91 6.51
CA ILE A 107 16.61 -2.81 5.32
C ILE A 107 17.46 -1.53 5.38
N GLU A 108 18.78 -1.69 5.30
CA GLU A 108 19.72 -0.58 5.35
C GLU A 108 19.99 -0.02 3.94
N SER A 109 19.79 1.29 3.76
CA SER A 109 19.95 1.97 2.46
C SER A 109 21.21 2.82 2.35
N SER A 110 21.98 2.98 3.44
CA SER A 110 23.07 3.96 3.60
C SER A 110 22.68 5.45 3.43
N HIS A 111 21.43 5.73 3.04
CA HIS A 111 20.89 7.08 2.89
C HIS A 111 20.74 7.77 4.25
N ARG A 112 20.84 9.10 4.25
CA ARG A 112 20.60 9.98 5.40
C ARG A 112 19.43 10.88 5.06
N GLY A 113 18.54 11.08 6.02
CA GLY A 113 17.29 11.82 5.80
C GLY A 113 16.08 10.90 5.71
N ASP A 114 14.92 11.48 5.92
CA ASP A 114 13.68 10.74 6.08
C ASP A 114 13.10 10.33 4.73
N LEU A 115 12.48 9.15 4.68
CA LEU A 115 11.68 8.70 3.54
C LEU A 115 10.20 8.75 3.93
N TRP A 116 9.39 9.37 3.09
CA TRP A 116 7.98 9.62 3.36
C TRP A 116 7.06 8.73 2.52
N TRP A 117 7.50 8.30 1.33
CA TRP A 117 6.70 7.45 0.44
C TRP A 117 7.51 6.28 -0.09
N VAL A 118 6.79 5.20 -0.40
CA VAL A 118 7.33 3.97 -0.97
C VAL A 118 6.39 3.42 -2.04
N ALA A 119 6.95 2.92 -3.14
CA ALA A 119 6.23 2.32 -4.26
C ALA A 119 7.00 1.09 -4.78
N PRO A 120 6.64 -0.13 -4.33
CA PRO A 120 7.15 -1.36 -4.95
C PRO A 120 6.56 -1.55 -6.34
N THR A 121 7.25 -2.30 -7.19
CA THR A 121 6.83 -2.60 -8.56
C THR A 121 6.68 -4.10 -8.79
N PRO A 122 5.88 -4.53 -9.78
CA PRO A 122 5.79 -5.95 -10.15
C PRO A 122 7.13 -6.58 -10.57
N ALA A 123 8.09 -5.78 -11.04
CA ALA A 123 9.42 -6.24 -11.43
C ALA A 123 10.37 -6.45 -10.22
N GLY A 124 9.93 -6.17 -9.00
CA GLY A 124 10.72 -6.31 -7.77
C GLY A 124 11.63 -5.10 -7.46
N ASP A 125 11.64 -4.09 -8.32
CA ASP A 125 12.23 -2.79 -7.98
C ASP A 125 11.34 -2.08 -6.96
N VAL A 126 11.94 -1.34 -6.03
CA VAL A 126 11.20 -0.53 -5.05
C VAL A 126 11.71 0.90 -5.07
N TYR A 127 10.79 1.85 -5.19
CA TYR A 127 11.10 3.27 -5.22
C TYR A 127 10.71 3.91 -3.90
N PHE A 128 11.54 4.85 -3.46
CA PHE A 128 11.34 5.58 -2.22
C PHE A 128 11.52 7.05 -2.49
N ALA A 129 10.71 7.88 -1.85
CA ALA A 129 10.85 9.33 -1.92
C ALA A 129 10.85 9.93 -0.52
N GLY A 130 11.54 11.07 -0.36
CA GLY A 130 11.75 11.65 0.95
C GLY A 130 12.19 13.11 0.93
N ILE A 131 12.82 13.51 2.03
CA ILE A 131 13.26 14.88 2.27
C ILE A 131 14.15 15.40 1.11
N GLU A 132 14.06 16.71 0.86
CA GLU A 132 14.83 17.42 -0.18
C GLU A 132 14.61 16.89 -1.60
N GLY A 133 13.42 16.30 -1.86
CA GLY A 133 13.11 15.73 -3.16
C GLY A 133 13.98 14.52 -3.51
N THR A 134 14.49 13.82 -2.49
CA THR A 134 15.23 12.58 -2.67
C THR A 134 14.34 11.52 -3.30
N ILE A 135 14.87 10.85 -4.33
CA ILE A 135 14.29 9.62 -4.86
C ILE A 135 15.36 8.53 -4.85
N LEU A 136 15.07 7.40 -4.22
CA LEU A 136 15.89 6.20 -4.22
C LEU A 136 15.19 5.10 -5.00
N ARG A 137 15.99 4.24 -5.63
CA ARG A 137 15.56 2.95 -6.18
C ARG A 137 16.35 1.85 -5.50
N ARG A 138 15.67 0.80 -5.05
CA ARG A 138 16.28 -0.47 -4.69
C ARG A 138 16.00 -1.49 -5.78
N ARG A 139 17.06 -2.10 -6.31
CA ARG A 139 17.01 -3.16 -7.32
C ARG A 139 17.96 -4.26 -6.91
N ALA A 140 17.47 -5.50 -6.86
CA ALA A 140 18.26 -6.68 -6.50
C ALA A 140 19.12 -6.46 -5.23
N GLY A 141 18.54 -5.84 -4.20
CA GLY A 141 19.24 -5.55 -2.95
C GLY A 141 20.05 -4.25 -2.91
N VAL A 142 20.31 -3.63 -4.05
CA VAL A 142 21.19 -2.45 -4.17
C VAL A 142 20.37 -1.17 -4.25
N PHE A 143 20.74 -0.18 -3.44
CA PHE A 143 20.17 1.16 -3.49
C PHE A 143 20.95 2.08 -4.42
N SER A 144 20.23 2.87 -5.21
CA SER A 144 20.77 3.95 -6.05
C SER A 144 19.90 5.19 -5.92
N ARG A 145 20.51 6.38 -5.80
CA ARG A 145 19.77 7.65 -5.85
C ARG A 145 19.50 8.02 -7.31
N LEU A 146 18.24 8.33 -7.61
CA LEU A 146 17.84 8.82 -8.92
C LEU A 146 17.87 10.35 -8.95
N GLY A 147 18.25 10.93 -10.09
CA GLY A 147 18.21 12.37 -10.29
C GLY A 147 16.77 12.88 -10.38
N SER A 148 16.48 14.00 -9.71
CA SER A 148 15.22 14.72 -9.83
C SER A 148 15.39 15.99 -10.68
N PRO A 149 14.43 16.31 -11.57
CA PRO A 149 14.40 17.59 -12.27
C PRO A 149 14.30 18.77 -11.32
N GLY A 150 15.25 19.71 -11.42
CA GLY A 150 15.31 20.87 -10.52
C GLY A 150 15.88 20.48 -9.14
N LEU A 151 16.87 21.24 -8.68
CA LEU A 151 17.59 20.89 -7.45
C LEU A 151 16.98 21.62 -6.23
N GLY A 152 16.85 20.88 -5.12
CA GLY A 152 16.95 21.41 -3.75
C GLY A 152 15.75 22.20 -3.19
N LYS A 153 14.65 22.38 -3.92
CA LYS A 153 13.45 23.07 -3.41
C LYS A 153 12.13 22.32 -3.63
N HIS A 154 12.20 21.12 -4.19
CA HIS A 154 11.01 20.32 -4.46
C HIS A 154 10.63 19.50 -3.23
N THR A 155 9.37 19.65 -2.83
CA THR A 155 8.71 18.71 -1.95
C THR A 155 7.97 17.73 -2.84
N LEU A 156 8.38 16.47 -2.80
CA LEU A 156 7.55 15.40 -3.34
C LEU A 156 6.31 15.28 -2.44
N PHE A 157 5.16 14.91 -2.98
CA PHE A 157 3.95 14.62 -2.23
C PHE A 157 3.45 13.20 -2.47
N GLY A 158 4.05 12.51 -3.45
CA GLY A 158 3.80 11.12 -3.71
C GLY A 158 4.78 10.54 -4.71
N ILE A 159 4.95 9.23 -4.61
CA ILE A 159 5.54 8.39 -5.64
C ILE A 159 4.59 7.22 -5.85
N TRP A 160 4.38 6.85 -7.11
CA TRP A 160 3.48 5.77 -7.48
C TRP A 160 4.12 4.92 -8.56
N ALA A 161 3.88 3.61 -8.49
CA ALA A 161 4.27 2.68 -9.52
C ALA A 161 3.05 1.89 -10.02
N GLY A 162 2.93 1.80 -11.34
CA GLY A 162 1.87 1.07 -12.01
C GLY A 162 2.22 -0.39 -12.27
N ALA A 163 1.20 -1.17 -12.64
CA ALA A 163 1.33 -2.60 -12.96
C ALA A 163 2.26 -2.89 -14.16
N THR A 164 2.49 -1.90 -15.02
CA THR A 164 3.41 -2.00 -16.17
C THR A 164 4.86 -1.62 -15.82
N GLY A 165 5.13 -1.26 -14.57
CA GLY A 165 6.42 -0.73 -14.13
C GLY A 165 6.61 0.76 -14.40
N ASP A 166 5.58 1.47 -14.88
CA ASP A 166 5.58 2.93 -14.98
C ASP A 166 5.69 3.55 -13.58
N VAL A 167 6.62 4.48 -13.39
CA VAL A 167 6.81 5.17 -12.10
C VAL A 167 6.64 6.67 -12.27
N TRP A 168 5.87 7.24 -11.37
CA TRP A 168 5.52 8.66 -11.35
C TRP A 168 5.85 9.27 -10.00
N ALA A 169 6.35 10.50 -10.03
CA ALA A 169 6.61 11.30 -8.86
C ALA A 169 5.89 12.65 -9.01
N VAL A 170 5.27 13.12 -7.94
CA VAL A 170 4.46 14.34 -7.96
C VAL A 170 4.83 15.21 -6.79
N GLY A 171 4.69 16.52 -6.94
CA GLY A 171 5.10 17.44 -5.90
C GLY A 171 4.88 18.89 -6.25
N GLY A 172 5.49 19.76 -5.46
CA GLY A 172 5.56 21.20 -5.73
C GLY A 172 6.87 21.78 -5.21
N ALA A 173 7.17 23.01 -5.59
CA ALA A 173 8.22 23.80 -4.93
C ALA A 173 7.60 25.07 -4.36
N ALA A 174 8.13 25.55 -3.23
CA ALA A 174 7.63 26.78 -2.62
C ALA A 174 7.71 27.94 -3.63
N GLY A 175 6.56 28.57 -3.89
CA GLY A 175 6.44 29.65 -4.87
C GLY A 175 6.54 29.21 -6.33
N ARG A 176 6.22 27.95 -6.65
CA ARG A 176 6.09 27.42 -8.01
C ARG A 176 4.87 26.51 -8.16
N ASP A 177 4.43 26.36 -9.41
CA ASP A 177 3.51 25.33 -9.89
C ASP A 177 3.81 23.91 -9.34
N GLY A 178 2.74 23.14 -9.17
CA GLY A 178 2.84 21.69 -9.00
C GLY A 178 3.50 21.03 -10.21
N PHE A 179 4.16 19.90 -9.99
CA PHE A 179 4.80 19.13 -11.05
C PHE A 179 4.37 17.66 -11.01
N ALA A 180 4.44 17.04 -12.19
CA ALA A 180 4.44 15.60 -12.34
C ALA A 180 5.69 15.20 -13.12
N TRP A 181 6.37 14.16 -12.66
CA TRP A 181 7.52 13.56 -13.31
C TRP A 181 7.24 12.10 -13.60
N ARG A 182 7.72 11.62 -14.76
CA ARG A 182 7.67 10.21 -15.13
C ARG A 182 9.10 9.67 -15.20
N LEU A 183 9.32 8.47 -14.70
CA LEU A 183 10.59 7.77 -14.86
C LEU A 183 10.75 7.33 -16.33
N GLN A 184 11.87 7.69 -16.94
CA GLN A 184 12.29 7.21 -18.27
C GLN A 184 13.74 6.73 -18.20
N GLY A 185 13.96 5.45 -18.45
CA GLY A 185 15.24 4.80 -18.17
C GLY A 185 15.55 4.89 -16.67
N ASP A 186 16.65 5.57 -16.32
CA ASP A 186 17.09 5.79 -14.94
C ASP A 186 16.98 7.25 -14.49
N ALA A 187 16.15 8.07 -15.16
CA ALA A 187 15.95 9.48 -14.81
C ALA A 187 14.46 9.86 -14.78
N PHE A 188 14.08 10.67 -13.79
CA PHE A 188 12.77 11.32 -13.81
C PHE A 188 12.80 12.49 -14.79
N VAL A 189 11.80 12.55 -15.67
CA VAL A 189 11.63 13.65 -16.62
C VAL A 189 10.33 14.40 -16.35
N PRO A 190 10.30 15.73 -16.52
CA PRO A 190 9.09 16.50 -16.31
C PRO A 190 8.02 16.17 -17.34
N VAL A 191 6.78 16.08 -16.87
CA VAL A 191 5.59 15.95 -17.72
C VAL A 191 4.85 17.27 -17.69
N ALA A 192 4.59 17.80 -18.89
CA ALA A 192 3.80 19.01 -19.04
C ALA A 192 2.37 18.75 -18.57
N LEU A 193 1.90 19.58 -17.63
CA LEU A 193 0.53 19.52 -17.15
C LEU A 193 -0.41 20.23 -18.14
N PRO A 194 -1.67 19.77 -18.27
CA PRO A 194 -2.67 20.42 -19.11
C PRO A 194 -2.79 21.93 -18.79
N LEU A 195 -2.88 22.75 -19.83
CA LEU A 195 -2.91 24.22 -19.73
C LEU A 195 -4.27 24.76 -19.26
N ASP A 196 -5.31 23.94 -19.31
CA ASP A 196 -6.69 24.23 -18.93
C ASP A 196 -6.99 24.03 -17.44
N ILE A 197 -5.99 23.62 -16.65
CA ILE A 197 -6.13 23.53 -15.19
C ILE A 197 -6.38 24.93 -14.61
N PRO A 198 -7.47 25.13 -13.83
CA PRO A 198 -7.76 26.41 -13.21
C PRO A 198 -6.59 26.90 -12.36
N ARG A 199 -6.06 28.07 -12.71
CA ARG A 199 -4.93 28.69 -12.02
C ARG A 199 -5.39 29.37 -10.72
N ARG A 200 -4.47 29.44 -9.76
CA ARG A 200 -4.63 30.26 -8.56
C ARG A 200 -4.67 31.74 -8.96
N ALA A 201 -5.11 32.60 -8.04
CA ALA A 201 -5.24 34.04 -8.27
C ALA A 201 -3.91 34.74 -8.63
N ASP A 202 -2.78 34.12 -8.30
CA ASP A 202 -1.41 34.56 -8.64
C ASP A 202 -0.93 34.06 -10.01
N GLY A 203 -1.74 33.28 -10.74
CA GLY A 203 -1.41 32.73 -12.07
C GLY A 203 -0.70 31.38 -12.03
N GLU A 204 -0.38 30.85 -10.85
CA GLU A 204 0.29 29.54 -10.71
C GLU A 204 -0.73 28.38 -10.82
N LEU A 205 -0.29 27.24 -11.33
CA LEU A 205 -1.01 25.97 -11.24
C LEU A 205 -1.20 25.58 -9.76
N PRO A 206 -2.39 25.12 -9.37
CA PRO A 206 -2.62 24.62 -8.03
C PRO A 206 -1.72 23.41 -7.76
N GLY A 207 -1.33 23.23 -6.49
CA GLY A 207 -0.76 21.96 -6.04
C GLY A 207 -1.82 20.88 -6.20
N LEU A 208 -1.78 20.14 -7.31
CA LEU A 208 -2.82 19.19 -7.71
C LEU A 208 -2.87 17.95 -6.82
N LEU A 209 -1.81 17.69 -6.05
CA LEU A 209 -1.66 16.48 -5.26
C LEU A 209 -1.07 16.87 -3.91
N LYS A 210 -1.97 17.15 -2.96
CA LYS A 210 -1.66 17.17 -1.53
C LYS A 210 -2.49 16.06 -0.89
N VAL A 211 -1.80 15.09 -0.30
CA VAL A 211 -2.40 14.15 0.67
C VAL A 211 -2.43 14.82 2.03
#